data_AF-A0A840PYF6-F1
#
_entry.id   AF-A0A840PYF6-F1
#
_cell.length_a   1.000
_cell.length_b   1.000
_cell.length_c   1.000
_cell.angle_alpha   90.00
_cell.angle_beta   90.00
_cell.angle_gamma   90.00
#
_symmetry.space_group_name_H-M   'P 1'
#
loop_
_entity.id
_entity.type
_entity.pdbx_description
1 polymer ?
#
loop_
_entity_poly.entity_id
_entity_poly.type
_entity_poly.pdbx_seq_one_letter_code
_entity_poly.pdbx_strand_id
1 'polypeptide(L)'
;MDIVEDRRLPVLKEYFLRYSKKARDAVKTIVIDMYSPYISLIQEVFPKAEIVLDKFHILQLFSRALNKTRINVMNRDKKNYNKLKTYWKLLLKDQTKLDYKNYTYHRCFKKHMCEVEILHYLIDLDSELKVSYELYQYVRHCIKAKDFELLKKTLANKQNSVSSYMKTAIKTINKYINYVENTLKYDYNNGILEGINNKIKVMKRISFGYRSFYHFRNRIFITQNLAKIKTA
;
A
#
# COMPACT_ATOMS: atom_id res chain seq x y z
N MET A 1 -21.41 -6.16 -8.72
CA MET A 1 -20.48 -5.01 -8.67
C MET A 1 -21.30 -3.76 -8.89
N ASP A 2 -21.14 -2.74 -8.06
CA ASP A 2 -21.76 -1.43 -8.30
C ASP A 2 -20.70 -0.35 -8.48
N ILE A 3 -21.07 0.73 -9.18
CA ILE A 3 -20.20 1.87 -9.47
C ILE A 3 -20.94 3.12 -9.03
N VAL A 4 -20.34 3.86 -8.13
CA VAL A 4 -20.88 5.12 -7.61
C VAL A 4 -20.20 6.28 -8.32
N GLU A 5 -20.99 7.28 -8.70
CA GLU A 5 -20.52 8.45 -9.45
C GLU A 5 -19.56 9.33 -8.64
N ASP A 6 -19.79 9.40 -7.32
CA ASP A 6 -19.07 10.28 -6.42
C ASP A 6 -18.53 9.54 -5.20
N ARG A 7 -17.37 9.97 -4.73
CA ARG A 7 -16.68 9.47 -3.54
C ARG A 7 -16.86 10.36 -2.31
N ARG A 8 -17.54 11.51 -2.43
CA ARG A 8 -17.84 12.42 -1.32
C ARG A 8 -18.67 11.70 -0.27
N LEU A 9 -18.38 11.97 1.01
CA LEU A 9 -19.02 11.28 2.13
C LEU A 9 -20.55 11.35 2.13
N PRO A 10 -21.20 12.51 1.88
CA PRO A 10 -22.66 12.58 1.88
C PRO A 10 -23.28 11.65 0.83
N VAL A 11 -22.71 11.62 -0.38
CA VAL A 11 -23.20 10.78 -1.48
C VAL A 11 -23.03 9.29 -1.16
N LEU A 12 -21.89 8.90 -0.59
CA LEU A 12 -21.67 7.51 -0.16
C LEU A 12 -22.61 7.10 0.97
N LYS A 13 -22.86 8.00 1.93
CA LYS A 13 -23.80 7.77 3.02
C LYS A 13 -25.22 7.54 2.51
N GLU A 14 -25.72 8.44 1.68
CA GLU A 14 -27.03 8.30 1.02
C GLU A 14 -27.10 7.03 0.18
N TYR A 15 -26.03 6.68 -0.52
CA TYR A 15 -25.94 5.45 -1.30
C TYR A 15 -26.17 4.21 -0.42
N PHE A 16 -25.43 4.08 0.68
CA PHE A 16 -25.54 2.90 1.55
C PHE A 16 -26.82 2.89 2.40
N LEU A 17 -27.40 4.06 2.72
CA LEU A 17 -28.65 4.14 3.47
C LEU A 17 -29.87 3.64 2.70
N ARG A 18 -29.77 3.42 1.39
CA ARG A 18 -30.81 2.75 0.59
C ARG A 18 -31.01 1.28 0.98
N TYR A 19 -29.98 0.65 1.56
CA TYR A 19 -30.09 -0.72 2.06
C TYR A 19 -30.76 -0.73 3.44
N SER A 20 -31.64 -1.72 3.65
CA SER A 20 -32.35 -1.88 4.92
C SER A 20 -31.37 -2.00 6.09
N LYS A 21 -31.78 -1.53 7.28
CA LYS A 21 -30.95 -1.64 8.49
C LYS A 21 -30.55 -3.10 8.77
N LYS A 22 -31.47 -4.05 8.55
CA LYS A 22 -31.19 -5.50 8.67
C LYS A 22 -30.07 -5.95 7.73
N ALA A 23 -30.05 -5.47 6.49
CA ALA A 23 -28.99 -5.80 5.53
C ALA A 23 -27.65 -5.18 5.94
N ARG A 24 -27.64 -3.91 6.38
CA ARG A 24 -26.42 -3.23 6.85
C ARG A 24 -25.83 -3.88 8.09
N ASP A 25 -26.67 -4.25 9.06
CA ASP A 25 -26.26 -4.96 10.28
C ASP A 25 -25.75 -6.37 10.02
N ALA A 26 -26.10 -6.97 8.88
CA ALA A 26 -25.62 -8.29 8.48
C ALA A 26 -24.21 -8.27 7.85
N VAL A 27 -23.67 -7.08 7.53
CA VAL A 27 -22.32 -6.94 6.99
C VAL A 27 -21.31 -7.25 8.09
N LYS A 28 -20.46 -8.26 7.84
CA LYS A 28 -19.46 -8.73 8.81
C LYS A 28 -18.12 -8.01 8.72
N THR A 29 -17.69 -7.67 7.51
CA THR A 29 -16.34 -7.13 7.27
C THR A 29 -16.35 -6.17 6.10
N ILE A 30 -15.58 -5.10 6.20
CA ILE A 30 -15.39 -4.12 5.12
C ILE A 30 -13.90 -3.85 4.95
N VAL A 31 -13.40 -4.02 3.73
CA VAL A 31 -12.01 -3.72 3.37
C VAL A 31 -11.92 -2.31 2.80
N ILE A 32 -11.03 -1.48 3.32
CA ILE A 32 -10.80 -0.12 2.84
C ILE A 32 -9.32 0.25 2.79
N ASP A 33 -9.04 1.32 2.06
CA ASP A 33 -7.77 2.03 2.16
C ASP A 33 -7.69 2.81 3.49
N MET A 34 -6.49 3.19 3.91
CA MET A 34 -6.26 4.00 5.11
C MET A 34 -6.73 5.46 4.94
N TYR A 35 -8.04 5.68 4.94
CA TYR A 35 -8.67 6.99 4.80
C TYR A 35 -9.69 7.24 5.90
N SER A 36 -9.36 8.17 6.82
CA SER A 36 -10.16 8.48 8.01
C SER A 36 -11.65 8.74 7.74
N PRO A 37 -12.03 9.50 6.69
CA PRO A 37 -13.42 9.77 6.38
C PRO A 37 -14.24 8.51 6.06
N TYR A 38 -13.64 7.49 5.43
CA TYR A 38 -14.34 6.21 5.18
C TYR A 38 -14.53 5.40 6.46
N ILE A 39 -13.56 5.43 7.38
CA ILE A 39 -13.70 4.78 8.69
C ILE A 39 -14.91 5.37 9.43
N SER A 40 -15.01 6.70 9.51
CA SER A 40 -16.14 7.37 10.17
C SER A 40 -17.48 7.03 9.52
N LEU A 41 -17.54 7.01 8.19
CA LEU A 41 -18.74 6.60 7.45
C LEU A 41 -19.16 5.16 7.78
N ILE A 42 -18.19 4.23 7.79
CA ILE A 42 -18.46 2.83 8.02
C ILE A 42 -18.94 2.58 9.45
N GLN A 43 -18.32 3.22 10.43
CA GLN A 43 -18.76 3.11 11.83
C GLN A 43 -20.20 3.59 12.02
N GLU A 44 -20.61 4.62 11.28
CA GLU A 44 -21.99 5.12 11.32
C GLU A 44 -22.98 4.19 10.59
N VAL A 45 -22.63 3.72 9.39
CA VAL A 45 -23.56 3.02 8.50
C VAL A 45 -23.58 1.50 8.72
N PHE A 46 -22.46 0.92 9.16
CA PHE A 46 -22.25 -0.53 9.36
C PHE A 46 -21.62 -0.81 10.73
N PRO A 47 -22.34 -0.53 11.84
CA PRO A 47 -21.77 -0.55 13.19
C PRO A 47 -21.27 -1.93 13.66
N LYS A 48 -21.75 -3.01 13.04
CA LYS A 48 -21.37 -4.40 13.35
C LYS A 48 -20.23 -4.94 12.48
N ALA A 49 -19.83 -4.20 11.44
CA ALA A 49 -18.82 -4.66 10.51
C ALA A 49 -17.41 -4.38 11.06
N GLU A 50 -16.54 -5.38 10.99
CA GLU A 50 -15.12 -5.18 11.28
C GLU A 50 -14.42 -4.51 10.09
N ILE A 51 -13.69 -3.43 10.39
CA ILE A 51 -12.93 -2.70 9.37
C ILE A 51 -11.56 -3.34 9.22
N VAL A 52 -11.25 -3.73 7.97
CA VAL A 52 -9.97 -4.28 7.55
C VAL A 52 -9.30 -3.28 6.62
N LEU A 53 -8.02 -2.99 6.86
CA LEU A 53 -7.22 -2.14 5.99
C LEU A 53 -6.56 -2.98 4.90
N ASP A 54 -6.31 -2.37 3.75
CA ASP A 54 -5.48 -3.02 2.74
C ASP A 54 -4.00 -3.09 3.20
N LYS A 55 -3.49 -4.33 3.31
CA LYS A 55 -2.08 -4.67 3.61
C LYS A 55 -1.10 -3.94 2.69
N PHE A 56 -1.46 -3.74 1.42
CA PHE A 56 -0.61 -3.05 0.47
C PHE A 56 -0.34 -1.60 0.90
N HIS A 57 -1.36 -0.89 1.40
CA HIS A 57 -1.19 0.50 1.82
C HIS A 57 -0.32 0.63 3.07
N ILE A 58 -0.36 -0.36 3.97
CA ILE A 58 0.54 -0.43 5.13
C ILE A 58 1.99 -0.57 4.64
N LEU A 59 2.28 -1.54 3.76
CA LEU A 59 3.62 -1.73 3.20
C LEU A 59 4.10 -0.53 2.37
N GLN A 60 3.18 0.09 1.63
CA GLN A 60 3.44 1.25 0.79
C GLN A 60 3.82 2.48 1.64
N LEU A 61 3.23 2.63 2.83
CA LEU A 61 3.57 3.72 3.74
C LEU A 61 5.05 3.65 4.15
N PHE A 62 5.53 2.49 4.59
CA PHE A 62 6.94 2.32 4.96
C PHE A 62 7.89 2.35 3.77
N SER A 63 7.52 1.77 2.62
CA SER A 63 8.38 1.80 1.44
C SER A 63 8.59 3.23 0.91
N ARG A 64 7.55 4.08 0.97
CA ARG A 64 7.65 5.51 0.65
C ARG A 64 8.55 6.24 1.66
N ALA A 65 8.42 5.94 2.95
CA ALA A 65 9.27 6.53 3.98
C ALA A 65 10.75 6.13 3.84
N LEU A 66 11.03 4.85 3.54
CA LEU A 66 12.39 4.38 3.25
C LEU A 66 12.97 5.07 2.01
N ASN A 67 12.18 5.20 0.94
CA ASN A 67 12.60 5.93 -0.26
C ASN A 67 12.93 7.39 0.04
N LYS A 68 12.13 8.09 0.84
CA LYS A 68 12.44 9.47 1.25
C LYS A 68 13.73 9.55 2.05
N THR A 69 13.94 8.61 2.96
CA THR A 69 15.20 8.48 3.74
C THR A 69 16.40 8.30 2.82
N ARG A 70 16.32 7.36 1.88
CA ARG A 70 17.34 7.13 0.85
C ARG A 70 17.58 8.36 -0.02
N ILE A 71 16.53 9.10 -0.43
CA ILE A 71 16.69 10.35 -1.21
C ILE A 71 17.47 11.38 -0.40
N ASN A 72 17.18 11.52 0.89
CA ASN A 72 17.90 12.43 1.77
C ASN A 72 19.40 12.07 1.83
N VAL A 73 19.71 10.80 2.13
CA VAL A 73 21.10 10.30 2.15
C VAL A 73 21.78 10.50 0.79
N MET A 74 21.11 10.14 -0.31
CA MET A 74 21.61 10.32 -1.68
C MET A 74 21.96 11.78 -1.98
N ASN A 75 21.16 12.74 -1.51
CA ASN A 75 21.42 14.15 -1.74
C ASN A 75 22.58 14.69 -0.91
N ARG A 76 22.84 14.12 0.28
CA ARG A 76 23.98 14.45 1.15
C ARG A 76 25.29 13.81 0.65
N ASP A 77 25.26 12.54 0.27
CA ASP A 77 26.43 11.80 -0.20
C ASP A 77 26.58 11.88 -1.72
N LYS A 78 27.27 12.92 -2.19
CA LYS A 78 27.54 13.13 -3.63
C LYS A 78 28.43 12.03 -4.23
N LYS A 79 29.32 11.43 -3.44
CA LYS A 79 30.24 10.37 -3.90
C LYS A 79 29.49 9.10 -4.27
N ASN A 80 28.45 8.75 -3.50
CA ASN A 80 27.65 7.55 -3.74
C ASN A 80 26.27 7.82 -4.36
N TYR A 81 26.01 9.07 -4.78
CA TYR A 81 24.75 9.49 -5.41
C TYR A 81 24.27 8.52 -6.49
N ASN A 82 25.13 8.20 -7.46
CA ASN A 82 24.77 7.32 -8.57
C ASN A 82 24.45 5.90 -8.12
N LYS A 83 25.11 5.39 -7.08
CA LYS A 83 24.85 4.05 -6.53
C LYS A 83 23.49 4.01 -5.85
N LEU A 84 23.21 4.99 -4.99
CA LEU A 84 21.93 5.13 -4.30
C LEU A 84 20.77 5.40 -5.27
N LYS A 85 21.02 6.07 -6.40
CA LYS A 85 20.04 6.33 -7.45
C LYS A 85 19.76 5.11 -8.33
N THR A 86 20.79 4.39 -8.75
CA THR A 86 20.65 3.25 -9.68
C THR A 86 20.06 2.03 -8.99
N TYR A 87 20.53 1.72 -7.78
CA TYR A 87 20.22 0.45 -7.08
C TYR A 87 19.12 0.58 -6.02
N TRP A 88 18.37 1.69 -6.01
CA TRP A 88 17.34 1.98 -5.00
C TRP A 88 16.31 0.87 -4.81
N LYS A 89 15.99 0.11 -5.89
CA LYS A 89 15.00 -0.97 -5.84
C LYS A 89 15.45 -2.13 -4.94
N LEU A 90 16.76 -2.34 -4.76
CA LEU A 90 17.27 -3.39 -3.87
C LEU A 90 16.88 -3.14 -2.41
N LEU A 91 16.82 -1.88 -1.99
CA LEU A 91 16.37 -1.50 -0.64
C LEU A 91 14.90 -1.88 -0.37
N LEU A 92 14.09 -1.98 -1.41
CA LEU A 92 12.66 -2.32 -1.31
C LEU A 92 12.37 -3.80 -1.60
N LYS A 93 13.34 -4.51 -2.18
CA LYS A 93 13.21 -5.93 -2.50
C LYS A 93 13.05 -6.73 -1.21
N ASP A 94 12.33 -7.84 -1.31
CA ASP A 94 12.20 -8.77 -0.19
C ASP A 94 13.59 -9.32 0.12
N GLN A 95 14.02 -9.27 1.38
CA GLN A 95 15.32 -9.82 1.76
C GLN A 95 15.41 -11.31 1.41
N THR A 96 14.30 -12.05 1.51
CA THR A 96 14.23 -13.48 1.17
C THR A 96 14.38 -13.79 -0.33
N LYS A 97 14.31 -12.75 -1.19
CA LYS A 97 14.40 -12.87 -2.65
C LYS A 97 15.66 -12.23 -3.23
N LEU A 98 16.57 -11.76 -2.38
CA LEU A 98 17.84 -11.20 -2.84
C LEU A 98 18.73 -12.29 -3.42
N ASP A 99 19.48 -11.94 -4.45
CA ASP A 99 20.43 -12.84 -5.09
C ASP A 99 21.79 -12.81 -4.38
N TYR A 100 22.22 -13.98 -3.92
CA TYR A 100 23.49 -14.22 -3.25
C TYR A 100 24.54 -14.87 -4.16
N LYS A 101 24.13 -15.43 -5.30
CA LYS A 101 24.95 -16.36 -6.09
C LYS A 101 25.38 -15.77 -7.42
N ASN A 102 24.53 -14.99 -8.08
CA ASN A 102 24.86 -14.48 -9.41
C ASN A 102 25.63 -13.17 -9.31
N TYR A 103 26.88 -13.20 -9.75
CA TYR A 103 27.77 -12.05 -9.81
C TYR A 103 27.71 -11.40 -11.19
N THR A 104 27.23 -10.16 -11.26
CA THR A 104 27.16 -9.41 -12.53
C THR A 104 28.05 -8.17 -12.45
N TYR A 105 28.56 -7.71 -13.60
CA TYR A 105 29.42 -6.53 -13.63
C TYR A 105 28.60 -5.25 -13.44
N HIS A 106 28.92 -4.49 -12.38
CA HIS A 106 28.21 -3.26 -12.04
C HIS A 106 29.05 -2.02 -12.33
N ARG A 107 28.67 -1.25 -13.36
CA ARG A 107 29.42 -0.06 -13.83
C ARG A 107 29.71 0.96 -12.74
N CYS A 108 28.76 1.22 -11.83
CA CYS A 108 28.96 2.16 -10.71
C CYS A 108 29.99 1.70 -9.66
N PHE A 109 30.31 0.40 -9.64
CA PHE A 109 31.27 -0.21 -8.73
C PHE A 109 32.56 -0.66 -9.42
N LYS A 110 32.57 -0.75 -10.75
CA LYS A 110 33.68 -1.24 -11.59
C LYS A 110 34.16 -2.64 -11.18
N LYS A 111 33.24 -3.49 -10.70
CA LYS A 111 33.52 -4.88 -10.32
C LYS A 111 32.27 -5.74 -10.44
N HIS A 112 32.47 -7.06 -10.43
CA HIS A 112 31.39 -8.03 -10.28
C HIS A 112 30.90 -8.02 -8.83
N MET A 113 29.59 -7.93 -8.64
CA MET A 113 28.95 -8.03 -7.31
C MET A 113 27.63 -8.80 -7.43
N CYS A 114 27.21 -9.42 -6.34
CA CYS A 114 25.84 -9.91 -6.20
C CYS A 114 24.92 -8.83 -5.59
N GLU A 115 23.61 -9.03 -5.63
CA GLU A 115 22.64 -8.03 -5.13
C GLU A 115 22.84 -7.72 -3.64
N VAL A 116 23.21 -8.72 -2.85
CA VAL A 116 23.38 -8.63 -1.40
C VAL A 116 24.60 -7.78 -1.04
N GLU A 117 25.72 -7.94 -1.75
CA GLU A 117 26.90 -7.10 -1.55
C GLU A 117 26.60 -5.63 -1.88
N ILE A 118 25.84 -5.38 -2.95
CA ILE A 118 25.42 -4.02 -3.31
C ILE A 118 24.51 -3.46 -2.22
N LEU A 119 23.53 -4.24 -1.77
CA LEU A 119 22.62 -3.81 -0.71
C LEU A 119 23.37 -3.46 0.57
N HIS A 120 24.27 -4.33 1.04
CA HIS A 120 25.09 -4.09 2.24
C HIS A 120 25.91 -2.82 2.08
N TYR A 121 26.57 -2.65 0.93
CA TYR A 121 27.30 -1.42 0.64
C TYR A 121 26.41 -0.18 0.77
N LEU A 122 25.18 -0.20 0.24
CA LEU A 122 24.28 0.95 0.28
C LEU A 122 23.77 1.28 1.69
N ILE A 123 23.38 0.27 2.46
CA ILE A 123 22.85 0.49 3.82
C ILE A 123 23.95 0.90 4.78
N ASP A 124 25.20 0.45 4.57
CA ASP A 124 26.33 0.82 5.43
C ASP A 124 26.86 2.24 5.15
N LEU A 125 26.35 2.94 4.13
CA LEU A 125 26.69 4.36 3.88
C LEU A 125 26.18 5.30 4.98
N ASP A 126 25.07 4.95 5.63
CA ASP A 126 24.38 5.84 6.57
C ASP A 126 23.60 5.01 7.61
N SER A 127 23.85 5.28 8.90
CA SER A 127 23.25 4.50 10.00
C SER A 127 21.73 4.67 10.08
N GLU A 128 21.20 5.86 9.78
CA GLU A 128 19.77 6.14 9.75
C GLU A 128 19.08 5.36 8.61
N LEU A 129 19.72 5.26 7.44
CA LEU A 129 19.25 4.44 6.32
C LEU A 129 19.25 2.94 6.67
N LYS A 130 20.31 2.45 7.31
CA LYS A 130 20.40 1.05 7.74
C LYS A 130 19.27 0.65 8.67
N VAL A 131 19.08 1.40 9.75
CA VAL A 131 18.03 1.11 10.74
C VAL A 131 16.63 1.24 10.11
N SER A 132 16.45 2.22 9.21
CA SER A 132 15.20 2.39 8.45
C SER A 132 14.93 1.22 7.49
N TYR A 133 15.95 0.72 6.80
CA TYR A 133 15.84 -0.46 5.94
C TYR A 133 15.42 -1.69 6.75
N GLU A 134 16.10 -1.93 7.88
CA GLU A 134 15.78 -3.06 8.75
C GLU A 134 14.34 -2.98 9.26
N LEU A 135 13.88 -1.81 9.72
CA LEU A 135 12.49 -1.62 10.14
C LEU A 135 11.51 -2.00 9.02
N TYR A 136 11.76 -1.54 7.79
CA TYR A 136 10.90 -1.86 6.65
C TYR A 136 10.83 -3.37 6.39
N GLN A 137 11.97 -4.07 6.42
CA GLN A 137 12.01 -5.52 6.23
C GLN A 137 11.30 -6.27 7.37
N TYR A 138 11.48 -5.84 8.62
CA TYR A 138 10.76 -6.43 9.76
C TYR A 138 9.24 -6.23 9.67
N VAL A 139 8.78 -5.02 9.35
CA VAL A 139 7.35 -4.75 9.15
C VAL A 139 6.77 -5.65 8.04
N ARG A 140 7.51 -5.78 6.93
CA ARG A 140 7.11 -6.66 5.84
C ARG A 140 7.03 -8.12 6.28
N HIS A 141 8.00 -8.59 7.06
CA HIS A 141 7.99 -9.93 7.63
C HIS A 141 6.77 -10.15 8.53
N CYS A 142 6.49 -9.23 9.47
CA CYS A 142 5.36 -9.33 10.38
C CYS A 142 4.02 -9.39 9.63
N ILE A 143 3.85 -8.57 8.59
CA ILE A 143 2.62 -8.57 7.77
C ILE A 143 2.46 -9.90 7.01
N LYS A 144 3.56 -10.46 6.50
CA LYS A 144 3.55 -11.76 5.80
C LYS A 144 3.28 -12.92 6.77
N ALA A 145 3.85 -12.87 7.96
CA ALA A 145 3.67 -13.87 9.02
C ALA A 145 2.33 -13.71 9.77
N LYS A 146 1.61 -12.59 9.56
CA LYS A 146 0.40 -12.19 10.30
C LYS A 146 0.63 -12.09 11.81
N ASP A 147 1.84 -11.72 12.23
CA ASP A 147 2.20 -11.59 13.64
C ASP A 147 2.03 -10.13 14.11
N PHE A 148 0.91 -9.88 14.80
CA PHE A 148 0.57 -8.55 15.29
C PHE A 148 1.42 -8.12 16.49
N GLU A 149 1.70 -9.02 17.42
CA GLU A 149 2.48 -8.71 18.63
C GLU A 149 3.93 -8.39 18.26
N LEU A 150 4.51 -9.14 17.33
CA LEU A 150 5.84 -8.85 16.80
C LEU A 150 5.87 -7.50 16.07
N LEU A 151 4.82 -7.17 15.31
CA LEU A 151 4.70 -5.85 14.67
C LEU A 151 4.69 -4.73 15.71
N LYS A 152 3.86 -4.84 16.74
CA LYS A 152 3.73 -3.84 17.81
C LYS A 152 5.05 -3.62 18.55
N LYS A 153 5.74 -4.71 18.91
CA LYS A 153 7.07 -4.66 19.54
C LYS A 153 8.12 -4.00 18.63
N THR A 154 8.11 -4.34 17.34
CA THR A 154 9.03 -3.77 16.36
C THR A 154 8.86 -2.25 16.21
N LEU A 155 7.61 -1.79 16.13
CA LEU A 155 7.28 -0.36 15.97
C LEU A 155 7.68 0.45 17.21
N ALA A 156 7.53 -0.12 18.41
CA ALA A 156 7.93 0.53 19.66
C ALA A 156 9.45 0.65 19.80
N ASN A 157 10.20 -0.43 19.55
CA ASN A 157 11.64 -0.48 19.81
C ASN A 157 12.46 0.44 18.89
N LYS A 158 12.04 0.62 17.63
CA LYS A 158 12.81 1.36 16.62
C LYS A 158 12.39 2.82 16.46
N GLN A 159 11.43 3.32 17.23
CA GLN A 159 10.85 4.65 17.02
C GLN A 159 11.86 5.80 17.14
N ASN A 160 12.89 5.68 17.98
CA ASN A 160 13.83 6.77 18.23
C ASN A 160 15.02 6.82 17.25
N SER A 161 15.42 5.66 16.70
CA SER A 161 16.63 5.49 15.89
C SER A 161 16.41 5.56 14.37
N VAL A 162 15.16 5.56 13.91
CA VAL A 162 14.82 5.64 12.49
C VAL A 162 14.65 7.08 12.01
N SER A 163 14.57 7.25 10.70
CA SER A 163 14.39 8.57 10.11
C SER A 163 13.07 9.25 10.48
N SER A 164 13.03 10.58 10.38
CA SER A 164 11.81 11.37 10.62
C SER A 164 10.61 10.92 9.75
N TYR A 165 10.88 10.47 8.52
CA TYR A 165 9.88 9.89 7.63
C TYR A 165 9.33 8.57 8.15
N MET A 166 10.20 7.69 8.67
CA MET A 166 9.79 6.44 9.30
C MET A 166 9.02 6.69 10.60
N LYS A 167 9.42 7.66 11.42
CA LYS A 167 8.67 8.08 12.62
C LYS A 167 7.24 8.48 12.27
N THR A 168 7.07 9.21 11.16
CA THR A 168 5.73 9.58 10.66
C THR A 168 4.93 8.35 10.25
N ALA A 169 5.53 7.39 9.54
CA ALA A 169 4.88 6.14 9.17
C ALA A 169 4.44 5.34 10.41
N ILE A 170 5.31 5.21 11.42
CA ILE A 170 5.00 4.56 12.71
C ILE A 170 3.80 5.25 13.37
N LYS A 171 3.81 6.59 13.48
CA LYS A 171 2.70 7.36 14.07
C LYS A 171 1.37 7.09 13.34
N THR A 172 1.39 7.04 12.01
CA THR A 172 0.19 6.73 11.22
C THR A 172 -0.32 5.31 11.49
N ILE A 173 0.56 4.31 11.55
CA ILE A 173 0.15 2.94 11.88
C ILE A 173 -0.39 2.83 13.29
N ASN A 174 0.27 3.48 14.27
CA ASN A 174 -0.21 3.49 15.65
C ASN A 174 -1.58 4.14 15.79
N LYS A 175 -1.89 5.18 14.99
CA LYS A 175 -3.23 5.78 14.92
C LYS A 175 -4.31 4.77 14.47
N TYR A 176 -3.95 3.84 13.59
CA TYR A 176 -4.87 2.86 13.02
C TYR A 176 -4.62 1.42 13.54
N ILE A 177 -3.95 1.27 14.68
CA ILE A 177 -3.40 -0.02 15.12
C ILE A 177 -4.46 -1.11 15.29
N ASN A 178 -5.64 -0.75 15.81
CA ASN A 178 -6.76 -1.68 15.99
C ASN A 178 -7.27 -2.24 14.64
N TYR A 179 -7.24 -1.43 13.57
CA TYR A 179 -7.62 -1.90 12.24
C TYR A 179 -6.50 -2.71 11.57
N VAL A 180 -5.25 -2.43 11.93
CA VAL A 180 -4.10 -3.24 11.50
C VAL A 180 -4.16 -4.62 12.13
N GLU A 181 -4.58 -4.74 13.39
CA GLU A 181 -4.85 -6.03 14.04
C GLU A 181 -5.86 -6.86 13.24
N ASN A 182 -7.02 -6.28 12.93
CA ASN A 182 -8.02 -6.92 12.07
C ASN A 182 -7.42 -7.32 10.71
N THR A 183 -6.56 -6.47 10.15
CA THR A 183 -5.91 -6.73 8.87
C THR A 183 -5.01 -7.95 8.89
N LEU A 184 -4.31 -8.21 10.00
CA LEU A 184 -3.49 -9.41 10.15
C LEU A 184 -4.34 -10.64 10.49
N LYS A 185 -5.47 -10.46 11.17
CA LYS A 185 -6.44 -11.52 11.49
C LYS A 185 -7.13 -12.07 10.24
N TYR A 186 -7.57 -11.21 9.31
CA TYR A 186 -8.30 -11.62 8.11
C TYR A 186 -7.44 -11.75 6.85
N ASP A 187 -7.93 -12.55 5.90
CA ASP A 187 -7.32 -12.76 4.58
C ASP A 187 -7.93 -11.93 3.46
N TYR A 188 -8.86 -11.04 3.79
CA TYR A 188 -9.44 -10.14 2.81
C TYR A 188 -8.41 -9.14 2.28
N ASN A 189 -8.46 -8.89 0.97
CA ASN A 189 -7.61 -7.93 0.28
C ASN A 189 -8.42 -7.13 -0.73
N ASN A 190 -7.95 -5.94 -1.07
CA ASN A 190 -8.61 -5.04 -2.02
C ASN A 190 -8.08 -5.20 -3.47
N GLY A 191 -7.22 -6.19 -3.73
CA GLY A 191 -6.45 -6.27 -4.98
C GLY A 191 -7.30 -6.45 -6.24
N ILE A 192 -8.37 -7.26 -6.17
CA ILE A 192 -9.31 -7.43 -7.28
C ILE A 192 -10.01 -6.09 -7.59
N LEU A 193 -10.48 -5.39 -6.56
CA LEU A 193 -11.14 -4.10 -6.71
C LEU A 193 -10.17 -3.03 -7.25
N GLU A 194 -8.92 -3.03 -6.80
CA GLU A 194 -7.87 -2.16 -7.33
C GLU A 194 -7.62 -2.42 -8.82
N GLY A 195 -7.54 -3.69 -9.23
CA GLY A 195 -7.42 -4.09 -10.64
C GLY A 195 -8.59 -3.58 -11.49
N ILE A 196 -9.81 -3.74 -10.99
CA ILE A 196 -11.03 -3.23 -11.65
C ILE A 196 -10.97 -1.70 -11.74
N ASN A 197 -10.63 -1.00 -10.65
CA ASN A 197 -10.51 0.45 -10.63
C ASN A 197 -9.44 0.95 -11.60
N ASN A 198 -8.31 0.24 -11.73
CA ASN A 198 -7.27 0.57 -12.70
C ASN A 198 -7.74 0.38 -14.15
N LYS A 199 -8.46 -0.70 -14.45
CA LYS A 199 -9.11 -0.90 -15.77
C LYS A 199 -10.12 0.20 -16.07
N ILE A 200 -10.91 0.62 -15.09
CA ILE A 200 -11.84 1.77 -15.21
C ILE A 200 -11.10 3.08 -15.49
N LYS A 201 -10.00 3.36 -14.77
CA LYS A 201 -9.16 4.54 -15.03
C LYS A 201 -8.56 4.52 -16.43
N VAL A 202 -8.12 3.35 -16.93
CA VAL A 202 -7.65 3.20 -18.31
C VAL A 202 -8.76 3.53 -19.30
N MET A 203 -9.97 2.97 -19.12
CA MET A 203 -11.12 3.27 -19.98
C MET A 203 -11.47 4.76 -20.03
N LYS A 204 -11.36 5.46 -18.89
CA LYS A 204 -11.58 6.91 -18.82
C LYS A 204 -10.49 7.70 -19.56
N ARG A 205 -9.23 7.25 -19.52
CA ARG A 205 -8.11 7.90 -20.22
C ARG A 205 -8.22 7.74 -21.73
N ILE A 206 -8.50 6.53 -22.21
CA ILE A 206 -8.60 6.26 -23.66
C ILE A 206 -9.80 6.95 -24.32
N SER A 207 -10.84 7.29 -23.55
CA SER A 207 -12.01 7.98 -24.06
C SER A 207 -11.92 9.50 -23.99
N PHE A 208 -10.82 10.05 -23.42
CA PHE A 208 -10.68 11.48 -23.11
C PHE A 208 -11.80 12.02 -22.22
N GLY A 209 -12.33 11.18 -21.33
CA GLY A 209 -13.48 11.49 -20.47
C GLY A 209 -14.82 10.99 -21.02
N TYR A 210 -15.88 11.20 -20.25
CA TYR A 210 -17.26 10.89 -20.62
C TYR A 210 -18.14 12.05 -20.17
N ARG A 211 -19.12 12.43 -21.01
CA ARG A 211 -20.11 13.47 -20.67
C ARG A 211 -21.24 12.96 -19.78
N SER A 212 -21.50 11.65 -19.80
CA SER A 212 -22.59 11.02 -19.04
C SER A 212 -22.04 9.86 -18.23
N PHE A 213 -22.31 9.89 -16.92
CA PHE A 213 -21.96 8.79 -16.01
C PHE A 213 -22.69 7.50 -16.39
N TYR A 214 -23.93 7.59 -16.86
CA TYR A 214 -24.71 6.43 -17.32
C TYR A 214 -24.00 5.70 -18.47
N HIS A 215 -23.56 6.42 -19.51
CA HIS A 215 -22.81 5.82 -20.62
C HIS A 215 -21.46 5.26 -20.18
N PHE A 216 -20.78 5.94 -19.26
CA PHE A 216 -19.54 5.44 -18.70
C PHE A 216 -19.75 4.13 -17.92
N ARG A 217 -20.76 4.08 -17.04
CA ARG A 217 -21.14 2.90 -16.26
C ARG A 217 -21.50 1.72 -17.17
N ASN A 218 -22.30 1.96 -18.21
CA ASN A 218 -22.66 0.92 -19.18
C ASN A 218 -21.43 0.38 -19.92
N ARG A 219 -20.52 1.25 -20.36
CA ARG A 219 -19.27 0.83 -21.00
C ARG A 219 -18.41 0.00 -20.05
N ILE A 220 -18.35 0.34 -18.76
CA ILE A 220 -17.65 -0.48 -17.77
C ILE A 220 -18.30 -1.86 -17.68
N PHE A 221 -19.63 -1.95 -17.56
CA PHE A 221 -20.31 -3.24 -17.46
C PHE A 221 -20.14 -4.11 -18.70
N ILE A 222 -20.22 -3.54 -19.91
CA ILE A 222 -19.97 -4.27 -21.16
C ILE A 222 -18.53 -4.80 -21.19
N THR A 223 -17.54 -3.95 -20.85
CA THR A 223 -16.11 -4.33 -20.90
C THR A 223 -15.71 -5.34 -19.81
N GLN A 224 -16.53 -5.49 -18.77
CA GLN A 224 -16.36 -6.49 -17.72
C GLN A 224 -17.26 -7.72 -17.93
N ASN A 225 -17.95 -7.82 -19.08
CA ASN A 225 -18.91 -8.89 -19.40
C ASN A 225 -20.06 -9.02 -18.37
N LEU A 226 -20.41 -7.92 -17.71
CA LEU A 226 -21.52 -7.83 -16.76
C LEU A 226 -22.84 -7.37 -17.42
N ALA A 227 -22.77 -6.87 -18.66
CA ALA A 227 -23.92 -6.52 -19.48
C ALA A 227 -23.65 -6.91 -20.94
N LYS A 228 -24.69 -7.34 -21.66
CA LYS A 228 -24.62 -7.63 -23.09
C LYS A 228 -25.32 -6.53 -23.87
N ILE A 229 -24.78 -6.20 -25.04
CA ILE A 229 -25.48 -5.34 -26.01
C ILE A 229 -26.59 -6.20 -26.60
N LYS A 230 -27.82 -5.69 -26.56
CA LYS A 230 -28.94 -6.33 -27.24
C LYS A 230 -28.70 -6.17 -28.74
N THR A 231 -28.27 -7.24 -29.42
CA THR A 231 -28.24 -7.29 -30.88
C THR A 231 -29.67 -7.25 -31.38
N ALA A 232 -29.94 -6.35 -32.32
CA ALA A 232 -31.23 -6.20 -32.98
C ALA A 232 -31.59 -7.47 -33.76
#